data_AF-A0A4U0Z317-F1
#
_entry.id   AF-A0A4U0Z317-F1
#
_cell.length_a   1.000
_cell.length_b   1.000
_cell.length_c   1.000
_cell.angle_alpha   90.00
_cell.angle_beta   90.00
_cell.angle_gamma   90.00
#
_symmetry.space_group_name_H-M   'P 1'
#
loop_
_entity.id
_entity.type
_entity.pdbx_description
1 polymer ?
#
loop_
_entity_poly.entity_id
_entity_poly.type
_entity_poly.pdbx_seq_one_letter_code
_entity_poly.pdbx_strand_id
1 'polypeptide(L)' 'MSKRWPTRYLTTDWPNYSASQRRRGSLPIWLDKDIPWLAPHDGSLGRPAVFSDAAIKSS' A
#
# COMPACT_ATOMS: atom_id res chain seq x y z
N MET A 1 6.12 -4.68 -41.72
CA MET A 1 6.54 -4.93 -40.32
C MET A 1 5.35 -5.45 -39.54
N SER A 2 5.38 -6.70 -39.07
CA SER A 2 4.27 -7.27 -38.28
C SER A 2 4.31 -6.73 -36.86
N LYS A 3 3.22 -6.06 -36.45
CA LYS A 3 3.04 -5.57 -35.08
C LYS A 3 2.80 -6.78 -34.17
N ARG A 4 3.77 -7.11 -33.32
CA ARG A 4 3.59 -8.14 -32.29
C ARG A 4 2.61 -7.58 -31.25
N TRP A 5 1.55 -8.33 -30.94
CA TRP A 5 0.65 -7.94 -29.85
C TRP A 5 1.42 -7.89 -28.53
N PRO A 6 1.14 -6.90 -27.66
CA PRO A 6 1.81 -6.79 -26.38
C PRO A 6 1.52 -8.03 -25.53
N THR A 7 2.57 -8.66 -25.03
CA THR A 7 2.47 -9.76 -24.06
C THR A 7 1.72 -9.28 -22.83
N ARG A 8 0.58 -9.90 -22.51
CA ARG A 8 -0.08 -9.71 -21.23
C ARG A 8 0.70 -10.48 -20.17
N TYR A 9 1.49 -9.77 -19.37
CA TYR A 9 2.11 -10.33 -18.20
C TYR A 9 1.06 -10.45 -17.09
N LEU A 10 0.88 -11.67 -16.59
CA LEU A 10 0.05 -11.93 -15.42
C LEU A 10 0.97 -12.15 -14.21
N THR A 11 0.61 -11.55 -13.09
CA THR A 11 1.31 -11.77 -11.82
C THR A 11 0.94 -13.15 -11.27
N THR A 12 1.73 -14.16 -11.62
CA THR A 12 1.52 -15.54 -11.15
C THR A 12 2.12 -15.83 -9.78
N ASP A 13 3.07 -14.99 -9.33
CA ASP A 13 3.83 -15.23 -8.10
C ASP A 13 3.15 -14.71 -6.83
N TRP A 14 1.95 -14.12 -6.94
CA TRP A 14 1.20 -13.56 -5.82
C TRP A 14 1.02 -14.52 -4.64
N PRO A 15 0.70 -15.83 -4.86
CA PRO A 15 0.57 -16.77 -3.75
C PRO A 15 1.90 -17.04 -3.02
N ASN A 16 3.00 -17.15 -3.75
CA ASN A 16 4.32 -17.42 -3.17
C ASN A 16 4.84 -16.21 -2.38
N TYR A 17 4.70 -15.01 -2.95
CA TYR A 17 5.00 -13.75 -2.27
C TYR A 17 4.21 -13.61 -0.97
N SER A 18 2.90 -13.90 -1.01
CA SER A 18 2.05 -13.85 0.19
C SER A 18 2.44 -14.91 1.23
N ALA A 19 2.81 -16.11 0.78
CA ALA A 19 3.23 -17.20 1.66
C ALA A 19 4.56 -16.88 2.36
N SER A 20 5.54 -16.30 1.66
CA SER A 20 6.82 -15.90 2.25
C SER A 20 6.63 -14.77 3.28
N GLN A 21 5.71 -13.83 3.02
CA GLN A 21 5.38 -12.76 3.95
C GLN A 21 4.68 -13.28 5.22
N ARG A 22 3.76 -14.25 5.09
CA ARG A 22 3.11 -14.91 6.25
C ARG A 22 4.09 -15.75 7.08
N ARG A 23 5.10 -16.35 6.46
CA ARG A 23 6.15 -17.11 7.14
C ARG A 23 7.12 -16.23 7.95
N ARG A 24 7.10 -14.91 7.74
CA ARG A 24 8.02 -13.94 8.38
C ARG A 24 7.76 -13.72 9.88
N GLY A 25 6.92 -14.56 10.50
CA GLY A 25 6.55 -14.46 11.91
C GLY A 25 5.60 -13.29 12.19
N SER A 26 5.37 -12.98 13.47
CA SER A 26 4.54 -11.86 13.89
C SER A 26 5.17 -10.55 13.44
N LEU A 27 4.55 -9.84 12.50
CA LEU A 27 4.86 -8.42 12.29
C LEU A 27 4.29 -7.66 13.49
N PRO A 28 5.12 -7.02 14.34
CA PRO A 28 4.59 -6.11 15.34
C PRO A 28 3.98 -4.91 14.60
N ILE A 29 2.65 -4.84 14.56
CA ILE A 29 1.93 -3.65 14.12
C ILE A 29 1.79 -2.75 15.35
N TRP A 30 2.47 -1.62 15.35
CA TRP A 30 2.27 -0.59 16.36
C TRP A 30 1.04 0.22 15.97
N LEU A 31 -0.04 0.05 16.73
CA LEU A 31 -1.23 0.88 16.59
C LEU A 31 -1.22 1.91 17.72
N ASP A 32 -0.95 3.15 17.37
CA ASP A 32 -0.94 4.27 18.31
C ASP A 32 -2.31 4.95 18.32
N LYS A 33 -2.86 5.16 19.52
CA LYS A 33 -4.16 5.83 19.70
C LYS A 33 -4.05 7.35 19.55
N ASP A 34 -2.86 7.90 19.74
CA ASP A 34 -2.61 9.32 19.74
C ASP A 34 -2.18 9.83 18.35
N ILE A 35 -1.98 8.92 17.38
CA ILE A 35 -1.74 9.31 15.98
C ILE A 35 -3.03 9.87 15.36
N PRO A 36 -3.00 11.08 14.78
CA PRO A 36 -4.13 11.61 14.01
C PRO A 36 -4.23 10.85 12.69
N TRP A 37 -4.96 9.73 12.67
CA TRP A 37 -5.05 8.83 11.52
C TRP A 37 -5.63 9.48 10.27
N LEU A 38 -6.62 10.36 10.44
CA LEU A 38 -7.31 11.02 9.33
C LEU A 38 -6.60 12.33 8.99
N ALA A 39 -6.49 12.62 7.69
CA ALA A 39 -5.96 13.91 7.27
C ALA A 39 -6.98 15.02 7.60
N PRO A 40 -6.51 16.20 8.04
CA PRO A 40 -7.37 17.37 8.14
C PRO A 40 -7.84 17.79 6.74
N HIS A 41 -9.02 18.38 6.67
CA HIS A 41 -9.54 18.92 5.41
C HIS A 41 -8.69 20.13 5.00
N ASP A 42 -7.94 20.00 3.91
CA ASP A 42 -6.97 21.01 3.46
C ASP A 42 -7.58 22.09 2.53
N GLY A 43 -8.85 21.92 2.15
CA GLY A 43 -9.55 22.87 1.26
C GLY A 43 -8.99 22.90 -0.16
N SER A 44 -8.13 21.96 -0.54
CA SER A 44 -7.49 21.90 -1.84
C SER A 44 -8.46 21.43 -2.93
N LEU A 45 -8.26 21.93 -4.16
CA LEU A 45 -9.01 21.48 -5.32
C LEU A 45 -8.47 20.10 -5.75
N GLY A 46 -9.22 19.04 -5.45
CA GLY A 46 -8.83 17.67 -5.76
C GLY A 46 -9.48 16.65 -4.84
N ARG A 47 -8.98 15.41 -4.87
CA ARG A 47 -9.43 14.37 -3.93
C ARG A 47 -8.73 14.60 -2.59
N PRO A 48 -9.46 14.90 -1.50
CA PRO A 48 -8.85 15.11 -0.20
C PRO A 48 -8.15 13.83 0.28
N ALA A 49 -7.01 14.02 0.95
CA ALA A 49 -6.31 12.91 1.60
C ALA A 49 -7.23 12.28 2.66
N VAL A 50 -7.34 10.96 2.67
CA VAL A 50 -8.14 10.24 3.66
C VAL A 50 -7.32 9.97 4.92
N PHE A 51 -6.03 9.72 4.75
CA PHE A 51 -5.09 9.40 5.82
C PHE A 51 -4.01 10.48 5.91
N SER A 52 -3.62 10.82 7.14
CA SER A 52 -2.55 11.78 7.37
C SER A 52 -1.18 11.17 7.03
N ASP A 53 -0.17 12.03 6.88
CA ASP A 53 1.22 11.59 6.68
C ASP A 53 1.75 10.81 7.90
N ALA A 54 1.19 11.06 9.10
CA ALA A 54 1.52 10.33 10.32
C ALA A 54 0.98 8.88 10.34
N ALA A 55 0.01 8.55 9.48
CA ALA A 55 -0.59 7.22 9.42
C ALA A 55 0.35 6.16 8.82
N ILE A 56 1.41 6.58 8.12
CA ILE A 56 2.40 5.68 7.52
C ILE A 56 3.79 6.14 7.96
N LYS A 57 4.45 5.35 8.82
CA LYS A 57 5.84 5.58 9.21
C LYS A 57 6.67 4.34 8.89
N SER A 58 7.60 4.46 7.94
CA SER A 58 8.68 3.49 7.77
C SER A 58 9.85 3.93 8.65
N SER A 59 10.20 3.12 9.65
CA SER A 59 11.47 3.28 10.38
C SER A 59 12.67 2.99 9.50
#